data_AF-A0A3L8C9T9-F1
#
_entry.id   AF-A0A3L8C9T9-F1
#
_cell.length_a   1.000
_cell.length_b   1.000
_cell.length_c   1.000
_cell.angle_alpha   90.00
_cell.angle_beta   90.00
_cell.angle_gamma   90.00
#
_symmetry.space_group_name_H-M   'P 1'
#
loop_
_entity.id
_entity.type
_entity.pdbx_description
1 polymer ?
#
loop_
_entity_poly.entity_id
_entity_poly.type
_entity_poly.pdbx_seq_one_letter_code
_entity_poly.pdbx_strand_id
1 'polypeptide(L)'
;MLQSRYLLSALGLSLMIATLPAHAAGLSSEHKAFGKTNDGMPVEQYILRNSHGMQATVITYGATLQSLQVPDKNGKVDDIVLGFDDVQGYQ
;
A
#
# COMPACT_ATOMS: atom_id res chain seq x y z
N MET A 1 -38.59 48.69 -26.29
CA MET A 1 -38.60 48.01 -27.61
C MET A 1 -37.36 47.11 -27.63
N LEU A 2 -37.38 45.96 -26.95
CA LEU A 2 -38.03 44.70 -27.32
C LEU A 2 -37.36 44.03 -28.54
N GLN A 3 -36.64 42.93 -28.23
CA GLN A 3 -36.37 41.73 -29.04
C GLN A 3 -35.19 41.68 -30.02
N SER A 4 -34.57 40.50 -30.00
CA SER A 4 -33.69 39.90 -31.01
C SER A 4 -32.24 40.38 -30.95
N ARG A 5 -31.24 39.54 -30.62
CA ARG A 5 -30.90 38.32 -31.36
C ARG A 5 -30.09 37.36 -30.47
N TYR A 6 -30.74 36.35 -29.91
CA TYR A 6 -30.09 35.12 -29.47
C TYR A 6 -29.92 34.23 -30.70
N LEU A 7 -28.70 34.10 -31.25
CA LEU A 7 -28.36 33.05 -32.20
C LEU A 7 -26.82 32.89 -32.21
N LEU A 8 -26.36 31.64 -32.09
CA LEU A 8 -24.95 31.16 -32.15
C LEU A 8 -24.21 31.29 -30.80
N SER A 9 -24.04 30.24 -30.00
CA SER A 9 -23.37 29.00 -30.37
C SER A 9 -23.69 27.92 -29.34
N ALA A 10 -24.22 26.81 -29.85
CA ALA A 10 -24.48 25.60 -29.13
C ALA A 10 -23.18 24.83 -28.86
N LEU A 11 -23.23 23.93 -27.88
CA LEU A 11 -22.32 22.82 -27.66
C LEU A 11 -20.86 23.20 -27.32
N GLY A 12 -20.66 23.50 -26.03
CA GLY A 12 -19.35 23.42 -25.39
C GLY A 12 -19.43 22.72 -24.03
N LEU A 13 -20.34 21.76 -23.85
CA LEU A 13 -20.31 20.89 -22.67
C LEU A 13 -19.19 19.87 -22.88
N SER A 14 -17.95 20.36 -22.80
CA SER A 14 -16.75 19.54 -22.90
C SER A 14 -16.74 18.59 -21.71
N LEU A 15 -17.02 17.34 -22.04
CA LEU A 15 -16.80 16.13 -21.30
C LEU A 15 -15.73 16.30 -20.20
N MET A 16 -16.18 16.47 -18.96
CA MET A 16 -15.37 16.17 -17.78
C MET A 16 -15.08 14.68 -17.81
N ILE A 17 -14.02 14.28 -18.52
CA ILE A 17 -13.39 12.99 -18.29
C ILE A 17 -12.79 13.11 -16.89
N ALA A 18 -13.58 12.75 -15.89
CA ALA A 18 -13.06 12.41 -14.59
C ALA A 18 -12.13 11.20 -14.82
N THR A 19 -10.84 11.48 -14.99
CA THR A 19 -9.80 10.49 -14.77
C THR A 19 -9.89 10.14 -13.29
N LEU A 20 -10.77 9.21 -12.93
CA LEU A 20 -10.66 8.55 -11.64
C LEU A 20 -9.32 7.81 -11.74
N PRO A 21 -8.28 8.21 -10.97
CA PRO A 21 -7.16 7.32 -10.83
C PRO A 21 -7.77 6.03 -10.29
N ALA A 22 -7.63 4.94 -11.04
CA ALA A 22 -7.78 3.61 -10.48
C ALA A 22 -6.63 3.45 -9.47
N HIS A 23 -6.77 4.08 -8.31
CA HIS A 23 -6.04 3.69 -7.12
C HIS A 23 -6.36 2.21 -6.97
N ALA A 24 -5.32 1.37 -6.92
CA ALA A 24 -5.47 0.01 -6.44
C ALA A 24 -6.01 0.14 -5.01
N ALA A 25 -7.32 0.16 -4.87
CA ALA A 25 -7.99 0.47 -3.63
C ALA A 25 -7.71 -0.70 -2.69
N GLY A 26 -6.79 -0.49 -1.76
CA GLY A 26 -6.55 -1.42 -0.68
C GLY A 26 -5.23 -2.17 -0.68
N LEU A 27 -4.18 -1.69 -1.35
CA LEU A 27 -2.82 -2.15 -1.05
C LEU A 27 -1.90 -0.95 -0.82
N SER A 28 -1.23 -0.88 0.34
CA SER A 28 -0.17 0.09 0.61
C SER A 28 1.13 -0.62 0.95
N SER A 29 2.25 0.04 0.65
CA SER A 29 3.59 -0.47 0.92
C SER A 29 4.48 0.63 1.46
N GLU A 30 5.24 0.33 2.51
CA GLU A 30 6.35 1.15 3.00
C GLU A 30 7.57 0.26 3.24
N HIS A 31 8.75 0.83 3.33
CA HIS A 31 9.95 0.09 3.70
C HIS A 31 10.81 0.90 4.66
N LYS A 32 11.63 0.19 5.43
CA LYS A 32 12.62 0.80 6.34
C LYS A 32 13.81 -0.14 6.51
N ALA A 33 14.92 0.39 7.01
CA ALA A 33 16.05 -0.44 7.40
C ALA A 33 15.63 -1.45 8.49
N PHE A 34 16.09 -2.69 8.36
CA PHE A 34 15.92 -3.75 9.36
C PHE A 34 17.22 -4.02 10.12
N GLY A 35 18.36 -3.94 9.42
CA GLY A 35 19.67 -4.08 10.05
C GLY A 35 20.78 -4.33 9.03
N LYS A 36 21.86 -4.95 9.49
CA LYS A 36 22.94 -5.46 8.64
C LYS A 36 23.32 -6.87 9.08
N THR A 37 23.60 -7.75 8.12
CA THR A 37 24.14 -9.09 8.36
C THR A 37 25.54 -9.02 8.98
N ASN A 38 26.07 -10.17 9.42
CA ASN A 38 27.40 -10.27 10.05
C ASN A 38 28.55 -9.86 9.11
N ASP A 39 28.37 -10.01 7.80
CA ASP A 39 29.27 -9.52 6.75
C ASP A 39 28.99 -8.08 6.30
N GLY A 40 28.04 -7.40 6.95
CA GLY A 40 27.75 -5.98 6.77
C GLY A 40 26.77 -5.65 5.64
N MET A 41 26.15 -6.64 5.00
CA MET A 41 25.14 -6.37 3.97
C MET A 41 23.88 -5.73 4.57
N PRO A 42 23.37 -4.63 4.01
CA PRO A 42 22.15 -4.01 4.49
C PRO A 42 20.93 -4.89 4.22
N VAL A 43 20.06 -4.99 5.23
CA VAL A 43 18.77 -5.67 5.15
C VAL A 43 17.67 -4.65 5.37
N GLU A 44 16.70 -4.63 4.47
CA GLU A 44 15.50 -3.79 4.55
C GLU A 44 14.30 -4.67 4.89
N GLN A 45 13.26 -4.06 5.46
CA GLN A 45 11.95 -4.68 5.62
C GLN A 45 10.92 -3.89 4.81
N TYR A 46 10.06 -4.62 4.11
CA TYR A 46 8.90 -4.11 3.38
C TYR A 46 7.64 -4.46 4.16
N ILE A 47 6.82 -3.46 4.45
CA ILE A 47 5.56 -3.61 5.16
C ILE A 47 4.44 -3.40 4.15
N LEU A 48 3.69 -4.46 3.87
CA LEU A 48 2.59 -4.52 2.93
C LEU A 48 1.28 -4.57 3.72
N ARG A 49 0.33 -3.69 3.41
CA ARG A 49 -0.98 -3.67 4.07
C ARG A 49 -2.09 -3.78 3.05
N ASN A 50 -3.12 -4.56 3.36
CA ASN A 50 -4.32 -4.64 2.54
C ASN A 50 -5.52 -3.89 3.14
N SER A 51 -6.59 -3.70 2.36
CA SER A 51 -7.85 -3.08 2.81
C SER A 51 -8.64 -3.91 3.83
N HIS A 52 -8.25 -5.17 4.06
CA HIS A 52 -8.94 -6.09 4.96
C HIS A 52 -8.26 -6.22 6.32
N GLY A 53 -7.31 -5.33 6.64
CA GLY A 53 -6.64 -5.28 7.93
C GLY A 53 -5.47 -6.27 8.10
N MET A 54 -5.03 -6.93 7.02
CA MET A 54 -3.81 -7.74 7.04
C MET A 54 -2.58 -6.88 6.82
N GLN A 55 -1.48 -7.24 7.50
CA GLN A 55 -0.16 -6.66 7.28
C GLN A 55 0.90 -7.77 7.18
N ALA A 56 1.68 -7.79 6.11
CA ALA A 56 2.84 -8.66 5.95
C ALA A 56 4.12 -7.84 6.00
N THR A 57 5.10 -8.28 6.79
CA THR A 57 6.45 -7.72 6.81
C THR A 57 7.40 -8.73 6.18
N VAL A 58 8.09 -8.33 5.10
CA VAL A 58 9.07 -9.18 4.39
C VAL A 58 10.43 -8.51 4.43
N ILE A 59 11.48 -9.25 4.79
CA ILE A 59 12.86 -8.74 4.79
C ILE A 59 13.60 -9.14 3.52
N THR A 60 14.55 -8.31 3.07
CA THR A 60 15.34 -8.59 1.86
C THR A 60 16.29 -9.78 2.02
N TYR A 61 16.62 -10.15 3.27
CA TYR A 61 17.40 -11.33 3.56
C TYR A 61 16.58 -12.59 3.29
N GLY A 62 16.91 -13.30 2.21
CA GLY A 62 16.23 -14.53 1.79
C GLY A 62 14.77 -14.35 1.37
N ALA A 63 14.30 -13.11 1.16
CA ALA A 63 12.88 -12.78 0.98
C ALA A 63 11.99 -13.34 2.12
N THR A 64 12.51 -13.31 3.35
CA THR A 64 11.86 -13.96 4.50
C THR A 64 10.61 -13.20 4.94
N LEU A 65 9.49 -13.91 5.12
CA LEU A 65 8.30 -13.37 5.79
C LEU A 65 8.58 -13.28 7.29
N GLN A 66 8.85 -12.06 7.76
CA GLN A 66 9.26 -11.78 9.14
C GLN A 66 8.07 -11.73 10.09
N SER A 67 6.94 -11.18 9.65
CA SER A 67 5.71 -11.05 10.44
C SER A 67 4.50 -11.10 9.53
N LEU A 68 3.40 -11.70 10.00
CA LEU A 68 2.12 -11.70 9.31
C LEU A 68 1.00 -11.45 10.31
N GLN A 69 0.56 -10.20 10.36
CA GLN A 69 -0.55 -9.76 11.20
C GLN A 69 -1.89 -10.01 10.49
N VAL A 70 -2.76 -10.81 11.11
CA VAL A 70 -4.05 -11.24 10.55
C VAL A 70 -5.17 -11.02 11.56
N PRO A 71 -6.29 -10.39 11.17
CA PRO A 71 -7.48 -10.32 12.01
C PRO A 71 -8.17 -11.68 12.11
N ASP A 72 -8.53 -12.08 13.33
CA ASP A 72 -9.35 -13.27 13.59
C ASP A 72 -10.84 -13.02 13.29
N LYS A 73 -11.69 -14.00 13.56
CA LYS A 73 -13.15 -13.91 13.35
C LYS A 73 -13.85 -12.80 14.16
N ASN A 74 -13.20 -12.28 15.21
CA ASN A 74 -13.69 -11.20 16.05
C ASN A 74 -13.00 -9.86 15.71
N GLY A 75 -12.14 -9.83 14.69
CA GLY A 75 -11.35 -8.66 14.29
C GLY A 75 -10.10 -8.42 15.16
N LYS A 76 -9.74 -9.33 16.07
CA LYS A 76 -8.48 -9.22 16.83
C LYS A 76 -7.31 -9.55 15.92
N VAL A 77 -6.40 -8.61 15.73
CA VAL A 77 -5.18 -8.80 14.95
C VAL A 77 -4.11 -9.48 15.81
N ASP A 78 -3.46 -10.49 15.26
CA ASP A 78 -2.30 -11.15 15.88
C ASP A 78 -1.26 -11.52 14.83
N ASP A 79 0.00 -11.64 15.25
CA ASP A 79 1.05 -12.19 14.40
C ASP A 79 0.97 -13.71 14.43
N ILE A 80 0.82 -14.31 13.25
CA ILE A 80 0.64 -15.76 13.10
C ILE A 80 1.92 -16.46 12.60
N VAL A 81 3.02 -15.73 12.45
CA VAL A 81 4.32 -16.25 12.03
C VAL A 81 5.33 -16.10 13.16
N LEU A 82 6.20 -17.10 13.31
CA LEU A 82 7.36 -16.99 14.20
C LEU A 82 8.47 -16.26 13.45
N GLY A 83 8.99 -15.20 14.06
CA GLY A 83 10.06 -14.39 13.51
C GLY A 83 10.91 -13.77 14.61
N PHE A 84 11.90 -13.00 14.19
CA PHE A 84 12.80 -12.26 15.07
C PHE A 84 12.66 -10.76 14.85
N ASP A 85 12.95 -9.99 15.88
CA ASP A 85 12.86 -8.53 15.87
C ASP A 85 14.02 -7.86 15.11
N ASP A 86 15.11 -8.60 14.89
CA ASP A 86 16.30 -8.12 14.19
C ASP A 86 16.90 -9.16 13.24
N VAL A 87 17.82 -8.70 12.40
CA VAL A 87 18.54 -9.53 11.43
C VAL A 87 19.44 -10.59 12.09
N GLN A 88 19.83 -10.39 13.36
CA GLN A 88 20.70 -11.32 14.07
C GLN A 88 19.98 -12.62 14.40
N GLY A 89 18.67 -12.57 14.68
CA GLY A 89 17.87 -13.77 14.87
C GLY A 89 17.79 -14.68 13.63
N TYR A 90 18.07 -14.14 12.43
CA TYR A 90 18.02 -14.89 11.17
C TYR A 90 19.37 -15.47 10.72
N GLN A 91 20.46 -15.29 11.50
CA GLN A 91 21.82 -15.72 11.13
C GLN A 91 22.62 -16.38 12.26
#